data_AF-A0A8B8GPI5-F1
#
_entry.id   AF-A0A8B8GPI5-F1
#
_cell.length_a   1.000
_cell.length_b   1.000
_cell.length_c   1.000
_cell.angle_alpha   90.00
_cell.angle_beta   90.00
_cell.angle_gamma   90.00
#
_symmetry.space_group_name_H-M   'P 1'
#
loop_
_entity.id
_entity.type
_entity.pdbx_description
1 polymer ?
#
loop_
_entity_poly.entity_id
_entity_poly.type
_entity_poly.pdbx_seq_one_letter_code
_entity_poly.pdbx_strand_id
1 'polypeptide(L)'
;MWHVALCLICVALCTFSTELPVDLAMWKANIIPNIIPFAPLARLRARFPSGKKVNNGNYISAHDAQGVPDVTWDGSSSSFYTLALINAGEFQQENDGILPFRKWFVINIPGDDVSKGTIINPFVESTTDEYTGKWTFHRYVFLVYFQPRPIDIEDQLQYLNDLGDRFGFSIADFFFRYNLTRPSYGNFYITESMDIFDLTKYYTKKQIWEHYSPKDQPKETNSQEPNSQELNSQELNSQEPNSQESNSQEPNSQEPNSQEPNSQESNSQEPNSQEPNSQEPSTQDPNYQEKYSYELSSSMEFQY
;
A
#
# COMPACT_ATOMS: atom_id res chain seq x y z
N MET A 1 15.87 -28.75 44.73
CA MET A 1 16.82 -27.74 44.20
C MET A 1 16.98 -27.80 42.68
N TRP A 2 17.00 -28.99 42.04
CA TRP A 2 17.10 -29.11 40.58
C TRP A 2 15.95 -28.49 39.78
N HIS A 3 14.70 -28.56 40.28
CA HIS A 3 13.56 -27.92 39.61
C HIS A 3 13.61 -26.38 39.62
N VAL A 4 14.21 -25.78 40.65
CA VAL A 4 14.41 -24.32 40.73
C VAL A 4 15.53 -23.87 39.79
N ALA A 5 16.61 -24.66 39.70
CA ALA A 5 17.68 -24.41 38.73
C ALA A 5 17.21 -24.53 37.28
N LEU A 6 16.34 -25.51 36.96
CA LEU A 6 15.77 -25.66 35.61
C LEU A 6 14.81 -24.51 35.26
N CYS A 7 13.98 -24.07 36.22
CA CYS A 7 13.14 -22.87 36.04
C CYS A 7 13.98 -21.60 35.83
N LEU A 8 15.07 -21.42 36.56
CA LEU A 8 15.96 -20.26 36.38
C LEU A 8 16.71 -20.30 35.04
N ILE A 9 17.08 -21.49 34.55
CA ILE A 9 17.64 -21.66 33.20
C ILE A 9 16.59 -21.38 32.12
N CYS A 10 15.34 -21.83 32.29
CA CYS A 10 14.25 -21.50 31.38
C CYS A 10 13.91 -20.00 31.38
N VAL A 11 13.91 -19.34 32.55
CA VAL A 11 13.71 -17.89 32.66
C VAL A 11 14.88 -17.12 32.03
N ALA A 12 16.13 -17.57 32.22
CA ALA A 12 17.30 -16.96 31.61
C ALA A 12 17.38 -17.19 30.09
N LEU A 13 16.90 -18.33 29.57
CA LEU A 13 16.83 -18.60 28.12
C LEU A 13 15.63 -17.90 27.46
N CYS A 14 14.53 -17.67 28.18
CA CYS A 14 13.42 -16.85 27.70
C CYS A 14 13.76 -15.34 27.64
N THR A 15 14.78 -14.87 28.35
CA THR A 15 15.23 -13.46 28.30
C THR A 15 16.14 -13.12 27.11
N PHE A 16 16.50 -14.10 26.27
CA PHE A 16 17.30 -13.87 25.05
C PHE A 16 16.59 -14.40 23.80
N SER A 17 15.32 -14.06 23.61
CA SER A 17 14.79 -13.99 22.24
C SER A 17 15.48 -12.81 21.56
N THR A 18 16.62 -13.04 20.92
CA THR A 18 17.30 -12.01 20.14
C THR A 18 16.36 -11.58 19.01
N GLU A 19 15.92 -10.33 19.05
CA GLU A 19 15.12 -9.73 17.97
C GLU A 19 15.86 -9.93 16.64
N LEU A 20 15.16 -10.42 15.62
CA LEU A 20 15.77 -10.64 14.31
C LEU A 20 16.29 -9.30 13.78
N PRO A 21 17.51 -9.24 13.23
CA PRO A 21 17.97 -8.09 12.44
C PRO A 21 16.97 -7.74 11.33
N VAL A 22 16.83 -6.45 11.02
CA VAL A 22 15.77 -5.93 10.13
C VAL A 22 15.87 -6.50 8.71
N ASP A 23 17.09 -6.69 8.21
CA ASP A 23 17.39 -7.29 6.92
C ASP A 23 16.91 -8.74 6.85
N LEU A 24 17.25 -9.56 7.84
CA LEU A 24 16.83 -10.95 7.92
C LEU A 24 15.31 -11.08 8.11
N ALA A 25 14.72 -10.20 8.91
CA ALA A 25 13.27 -10.19 9.13
C ALA A 25 12.51 -9.82 7.84
N MET A 26 12.96 -8.80 7.11
CA MET A 26 12.34 -8.40 5.83
C MET A 26 12.54 -9.43 4.73
N TRP A 27 13.69 -10.10 4.69
CA TRP A 27 13.93 -11.21 3.77
C TRP A 27 12.98 -12.38 4.03
N LYS A 28 12.86 -12.83 5.29
CA LYS A 28 11.93 -13.91 5.68
C LYS A 28 10.47 -13.57 5.41
N ALA A 29 10.11 -12.29 5.44
CA ALA A 29 8.77 -11.81 5.17
C ALA A 29 8.50 -11.55 3.67
N ASN A 30 9.40 -11.94 2.76
CA ASN A 30 9.30 -11.69 1.33
C ASN A 30 9.11 -10.20 0.98
N ILE A 31 9.63 -9.29 1.82
CA ILE A 31 9.70 -7.85 1.52
C ILE A 31 10.91 -7.59 0.63
N ILE A 32 12.00 -8.32 0.88
CA ILE A 32 13.18 -8.34 0.03
C ILE A 32 13.18 -9.67 -0.74
N PRO A 33 13.26 -9.68 -2.08
CA PRO A 33 13.43 -8.53 -2.97
C PRO A 33 12.11 -7.90 -3.49
N ASN A 34 10.95 -8.46 -3.14
CA ASN A 34 9.70 -8.22 -3.88
C ASN A 34 9.15 -6.79 -3.77
N ILE A 35 9.39 -6.12 -2.64
CA ILE A 35 8.94 -4.73 -2.40
C ILE A 35 10.11 -3.76 -2.53
N ILE A 36 11.27 -4.16 -2.01
CA ILE A 36 12.51 -3.39 -2.11
C ILE A 36 13.66 -4.31 -2.56
N PRO A 37 14.54 -3.84 -3.45
CA PRO A 37 15.66 -4.65 -3.93
C PRO A 37 16.80 -4.76 -2.92
N PHE A 38 16.88 -3.84 -1.95
CA PHE A 38 17.98 -3.78 -0.99
C PHE A 38 17.49 -3.60 0.45
N ALA A 39 18.13 -4.31 1.37
CA ALA A 39 17.85 -4.20 2.79
C ALA A 39 18.13 -2.80 3.35
N PRO A 40 17.35 -2.34 4.34
CA PRO A 40 17.67 -1.15 5.10
C PRO A 40 18.96 -1.34 5.92
N LEU A 41 19.71 -0.25 6.14
CA LEU A 41 20.96 -0.28 6.91
C LEU A 41 20.72 -0.42 8.42
N ALA A 42 19.60 0.08 8.92
CA ALA A 42 19.26 0.07 10.34
C ALA A 42 17.76 -0.01 10.58
N ARG A 43 17.36 -0.33 11.81
CA ARG A 43 15.95 -0.39 12.20
C ARG A 43 15.41 1.02 12.50
N LEU A 44 14.30 1.36 11.87
CA LEU A 44 13.48 2.53 12.21
C LEU A 44 12.65 2.27 13.48
N ARG A 45 12.46 3.28 14.33
CA ARG A 45 11.60 3.19 15.51
C ARG A 45 10.23 3.75 15.17
N ALA A 46 9.17 2.96 15.35
CA ALA A 46 7.79 3.41 15.18
C ALA A 46 6.91 2.96 16.36
N ARG A 47 6.06 3.87 16.83
CA ARG A 47 5.10 3.64 17.91
C ARG A 47 3.75 4.25 17.56
N PHE A 48 2.70 3.43 17.61
CA PHE A 48 1.32 3.90 17.44
C PHE A 48 0.82 4.64 18.69
N PRO A 49 -0.21 5.50 18.57
CA PRO A 49 -0.87 6.15 19.71
C PRO A 49 -1.35 5.18 20.81
N SER A 50 -1.71 3.94 20.45
CA SER A 50 -2.02 2.83 21.39
C SER A 50 -0.85 2.46 22.32
N GLY A 51 0.36 2.93 22.01
CA GLY A 51 1.61 2.58 22.70
C GLY A 51 2.33 1.38 22.11
N LYS A 52 1.70 0.63 21.19
CA LYS A 52 2.32 -0.52 20.52
C LYS A 52 3.50 -0.08 19.64
N LYS A 53 4.57 -0.86 19.70
CA LYS A 53 5.80 -0.63 18.94
C LYS A 53 5.89 -1.59 17.76
N VAL A 54 6.39 -1.08 16.64
CA VAL A 54 6.72 -1.87 15.46
C VAL A 54 8.08 -2.52 15.68
N ASN A 55 8.18 -3.82 15.41
CA ASN A 55 9.34 -4.64 15.69
C ASN A 55 9.47 -5.79 14.68
N ASN A 56 10.06 -5.49 13.54
CA ASN A 56 10.56 -6.44 12.54
C ASN A 56 9.61 -7.61 12.24
N GLY A 57 8.32 -7.30 12.08
CA GLY A 57 7.28 -8.27 11.73
C GLY A 57 6.39 -8.74 12.86
N ASN A 58 6.45 -8.09 14.03
CA ASN A 58 5.47 -8.37 15.08
C ASN A 58 4.04 -8.09 14.61
N TYR A 59 3.09 -8.86 15.15
CA TYR A 59 1.68 -8.59 14.96
C TYR A 59 1.24 -7.40 15.83
N ILE A 60 0.47 -6.50 15.24
CA ILE A 60 -0.23 -5.39 15.89
C ILE A 60 -1.65 -5.43 15.33
N SER A 61 -2.69 -5.40 16.17
CA SER A 61 -4.07 -5.42 15.68
C SER A 61 -4.40 -4.15 14.89
N ALA A 62 -5.40 -4.23 14.02
CA ALA A 62 -5.84 -3.11 13.19
C ALA A 62 -6.28 -1.94 14.06
N HIS A 63 -6.93 -2.22 15.20
CA HIS A 63 -7.33 -1.25 16.20
C HIS A 63 -6.12 -0.58 16.87
N ASP A 64 -5.12 -1.35 17.29
CA ASP A 64 -3.90 -0.79 17.91
C ASP A 64 -3.04 0.00 16.91
N ALA A 65 -3.19 -0.26 15.60
CA ALA A 65 -2.50 0.40 14.50
C ALA A 65 -3.27 1.62 13.92
N GLN A 66 -4.21 2.19 14.68
CA GLN A 66 -4.93 3.42 14.32
C GLN A 66 -4.16 4.69 14.72
N GLY A 67 -4.39 5.78 13.98
CA GLY A 67 -3.73 7.06 14.15
C GLY A 67 -2.30 7.12 13.62
N VAL A 68 -1.81 8.35 13.41
CA VAL A 68 -0.46 8.60 12.90
C VAL A 68 0.58 8.15 13.94
N PRO A 69 1.49 7.22 13.61
CA PRO A 69 2.51 6.76 14.55
C PRO A 69 3.61 7.82 14.73
N ASP A 70 4.19 7.85 15.92
CA ASP A 70 5.48 8.51 16.17
C ASP A 70 6.59 7.68 15.53
N VAL A 71 7.42 8.31 14.71
CA VAL A 71 8.44 7.66 13.89
C VAL A 71 9.76 8.40 14.04
N THR A 72 10.81 7.69 14.42
CA THR A 72 12.15 8.25 14.65
C THR A 72 13.25 7.34 14.10
N TRP A 73 14.37 7.95 13.72
CA TRP A 73 15.60 7.28 13.28
C TRP A 73 16.81 8.17 13.59
N ASP A 74 18.02 7.61 13.54
CA ASP A 74 19.23 8.35 13.89
C ASP A 74 19.76 9.13 12.66
N GLY A 75 18.93 10.01 12.12
CA GLY A 75 19.22 10.82 10.95
C GLY A 75 20.15 12.00 11.26
N SER A 76 20.98 12.39 10.29
CA SER A 76 21.75 13.64 10.42
C SER A 76 20.80 14.83 10.29
N SER A 77 20.87 15.77 11.23
CA SER A 77 20.05 16.99 11.22
C SER A 77 20.35 17.92 10.03
N SER A 78 21.48 17.72 9.34
CA SER A 78 21.86 18.47 8.13
C SER A 78 21.43 17.78 6.83
N SER A 79 20.67 16.70 6.92
CA SER A 79 20.28 15.86 5.78
C SER A 79 18.77 15.80 5.62
N PHE A 80 18.33 15.50 4.41
CA PHE A 80 16.93 15.30 4.08
C PHE A 80 16.61 13.82 3.92
N TYR A 81 15.37 13.45 4.22
CA TYR A 81 14.91 12.08 4.16
C TYR A 81 13.50 12.00 3.56
N THR A 82 13.19 10.85 2.94
CA THR A 82 11.83 10.45 2.57
C THR A 82 11.37 9.34 3.49
N LEU A 83 10.15 9.44 4.03
CA LEU A 83 9.45 8.39 4.76
C LEU A 83 8.34 7.79 3.88
N ALA A 84 8.27 6.47 3.83
CA ALA A 84 7.19 5.71 3.22
C ALA A 84 6.64 4.65 4.18
N LEU A 85 5.31 4.56 4.29
CA LEU A 85 4.60 3.41 4.85
C LEU A 85 3.82 2.74 3.72
N ILE A 86 4.18 1.51 3.40
CA ILE A 86 3.62 0.74 2.28
C ILE A 86 2.88 -0.49 2.83
N ASN A 87 1.63 -0.69 2.42
CA ASN A 87 1.00 -2.00 2.53
C ASN A 87 1.56 -2.87 1.38
N ALA A 88 2.38 -3.84 1.74
CA ALA A 88 3.10 -4.74 0.84
C ALA A 88 2.30 -6.02 0.51
N GLY A 89 1.00 -6.06 0.79
CA GLY A 89 0.17 -7.23 0.52
C GLY A 89 0.32 -8.33 1.57
N GLU A 90 -0.22 -9.51 1.24
CA GLU A 90 -0.44 -10.59 2.19
C GLU A 90 0.88 -11.23 2.67
N PHE A 91 1.01 -11.51 3.97
CA PHE A 91 2.26 -12.02 4.58
C PHE A 91 2.64 -13.45 4.11
N GLN A 92 1.69 -14.21 3.59
CA GLN A 92 1.87 -15.63 3.25
C GLN A 92 1.78 -15.89 1.74
N GLN A 93 1.78 -14.84 0.91
CA GLN A 93 1.65 -14.98 -0.54
C GLN A 93 2.91 -14.46 -1.22
N GLU A 94 3.59 -15.33 -1.97
CA GLU A 94 4.85 -15.02 -2.66
C GLU A 94 4.61 -14.15 -3.90
N ASN A 95 3.48 -14.35 -4.57
CA ASN A 95 3.06 -13.60 -5.74
C ASN A 95 1.53 -13.63 -5.82
N ASP A 96 0.91 -12.52 -5.46
CA ASP A 96 -0.54 -12.38 -5.28
C ASP A 96 -1.17 -11.47 -6.34
N GLY A 97 -0.35 -10.90 -7.24
CA GLY A 97 -0.81 -9.83 -8.13
C GLY A 97 -1.25 -8.58 -7.37
N ILE A 98 -0.90 -8.47 -6.08
CA ILE A 98 -1.28 -7.34 -5.23
C ILE A 98 -0.37 -6.16 -5.56
N LEU A 99 -1.03 -5.07 -5.90
CA LEU A 99 -0.38 -3.79 -6.09
C LEU A 99 -0.10 -3.16 -4.71
N PRO A 100 1.16 -2.84 -4.36
CA PRO A 100 1.47 -2.17 -3.11
C PRO A 100 0.69 -0.86 -2.97
N PHE A 101 0.23 -0.58 -1.76
CA PHE A 101 -0.55 0.62 -1.46
C PHE A 101 0.25 1.59 -0.59
N ARG A 102 0.41 2.83 -1.07
CA ARG A 102 1.04 3.93 -0.30
C ARG A 102 0.10 4.38 0.83
N LYS A 103 0.38 3.97 2.06
CA LYS A 103 -0.40 4.36 3.25
C LYS A 103 0.01 5.74 3.78
N TRP A 104 1.30 6.08 3.73
CA TRP A 104 1.85 7.37 4.15
C TRP A 104 3.12 7.67 3.35
N PHE A 105 3.26 8.89 2.83
CA PHE A 105 4.43 9.28 2.03
C PHE A 105 4.79 10.75 2.29
N VAL A 106 6.00 10.98 2.78
CA VAL A 106 6.50 12.31 3.17
C VAL A 106 7.92 12.46 2.66
N ILE A 107 8.22 13.52 1.93
CA ILE A 107 9.55 13.81 1.38
C ILE A 107 10.18 15.01 2.09
N ASN A 108 11.47 15.26 1.85
CA ASN A 108 12.17 16.45 2.31
C ASN A 108 12.13 16.65 3.84
N ILE A 109 12.12 15.55 4.60
CA ILE A 109 12.13 15.56 6.06
C ILE A 109 13.53 15.97 6.54
N PRO A 110 13.70 17.10 7.25
CA PRO A 110 15.00 17.48 7.80
C PRO A 110 15.31 16.65 9.06
N GLY A 111 16.42 15.89 9.04
CA GLY A 111 16.77 14.99 10.13
C GLY A 111 15.75 13.86 10.30
N ASP A 112 15.07 13.83 11.44
CA ASP A 112 13.99 12.89 11.77
C ASP A 112 12.66 13.57 12.10
N ASP A 113 12.55 14.89 11.91
CA ASP A 113 11.35 15.66 12.21
C ASP A 113 10.32 15.59 11.07
N VAL A 114 9.56 14.49 11.05
CA VAL A 114 8.54 14.20 10.02
C VAL A 114 7.56 15.37 9.84
N SER A 115 7.27 16.13 10.91
CA SER A 115 6.32 17.26 10.86
C SER A 115 6.78 18.42 9.98
N LYS A 116 8.09 18.50 9.69
CA LYS A 116 8.69 19.52 8.82
C LYS A 116 8.86 19.07 7.37
N GLY A 117 8.54 17.81 7.05
CA GLY A 117 8.58 17.31 5.68
C GLY A 117 7.39 17.78 4.84
N THR A 118 7.51 17.60 3.53
CA THR A 118 6.40 17.80 2.60
C THR A 118 5.55 16.54 2.53
N ILE A 119 4.31 16.61 3.03
CA ILE A 119 3.36 15.49 3.00
C ILE A 119 2.80 15.36 1.59
N ILE A 120 3.09 14.23 0.95
CA ILE A 120 2.58 13.89 -0.39
C ILE A 120 1.33 13.04 -0.28
N ASN A 121 1.37 12.03 0.60
CA ASN A 121 0.21 11.22 0.91
C ASN A 121 0.03 11.22 2.42
N PRO A 122 -1.00 11.87 2.98
CA PRO A 122 -1.28 11.80 4.40
C PRO A 122 -1.56 10.35 4.82
N PHE A 123 -1.26 10.05 6.08
CA PHE A 123 -1.48 8.73 6.66
C PHE A 123 -2.95 8.32 6.53
N VAL A 124 -3.18 7.11 6.04
CA VAL A 124 -4.50 6.50 5.97
C VAL A 124 -4.66 5.55 7.15
N GLU A 125 -5.74 5.66 7.91
CA GLU A 125 -5.97 4.78 9.04
C GLU A 125 -6.34 3.36 8.61
N SER A 126 -6.01 2.38 9.45
CA SER A 126 -6.53 1.02 9.30
C SER A 126 -8.05 1.03 9.54
N THR A 127 -8.81 0.42 8.62
CA THR A 127 -10.25 0.22 8.83
C THR A 127 -10.47 -0.78 9.96
N THR A 128 -11.43 -0.47 10.83
CA THR A 128 -11.96 -1.36 11.87
C THR A 128 -13.46 -1.59 11.66
N ASP A 129 -13.95 -1.29 10.46
CA ASP A 129 -15.37 -1.40 10.13
C ASP A 129 -15.79 -2.87 10.17
N GLU A 130 -17.06 -3.11 10.50
CA GLU A 130 -17.64 -4.45 10.37
C GLU A 130 -17.53 -4.90 8.90
N TYR A 131 -16.76 -5.97 8.69
CA TYR A 131 -16.51 -6.53 7.37
C TYR A 131 -16.82 -8.02 7.38
N THR A 132 -17.67 -8.42 6.45
CA THR A 132 -18.21 -9.78 6.30
C THR A 132 -17.47 -10.60 5.25
N GLY A 133 -16.49 -10.01 4.56
CA GLY A 133 -15.69 -10.70 3.57
C GLY A 133 -14.46 -11.41 4.17
N LYS A 134 -13.45 -11.67 3.33
CA LYS A 134 -12.28 -12.45 3.71
C LYS A 134 -11.24 -11.58 4.41
N TRP A 135 -11.05 -11.83 5.69
CA TRP A 135 -9.90 -11.27 6.43
C TRP A 135 -8.61 -12.00 6.06
N THR A 136 -7.54 -11.21 5.88
CA THR A 136 -6.18 -11.67 5.60
C THR A 136 -5.20 -10.92 6.51
N PHE A 137 -3.91 -11.20 6.39
CA PHE A 137 -2.86 -10.53 7.18
C PHE A 137 -1.87 -9.86 6.24
N HIS A 138 -1.77 -8.54 6.33
CA HIS A 138 -0.94 -7.73 5.45
C HIS A 138 0.34 -7.26 6.13
N ARG A 139 1.40 -7.12 5.34
CA ARG A 139 2.69 -6.56 5.76
C ARG A 139 2.66 -5.04 5.57
N TYR A 140 2.88 -4.28 6.62
CA TYR A 140 3.00 -2.82 6.55
C TYR A 140 4.44 -2.40 6.82
N VAL A 141 5.09 -1.89 5.79
CA VAL A 141 6.54 -1.68 5.72
C VAL A 141 6.85 -0.19 5.82
N PHE A 142 7.57 0.19 6.87
CA PHE A 142 8.18 1.51 7.00
C PHE A 142 9.55 1.51 6.33
N LEU A 143 9.81 2.53 5.53
CA LEU A 143 11.10 2.75 4.87
C LEU A 143 11.48 4.22 4.96
N VAL A 144 12.75 4.48 5.25
CA VAL A 144 13.32 5.83 5.20
C VAL A 144 14.54 5.84 4.29
N TYR A 145 14.55 6.76 3.34
CA TYR A 145 15.64 6.95 2.39
C TYR A 145 16.33 8.28 2.64
N PHE A 146 17.66 8.27 2.74
CA PHE A 146 18.46 9.47 2.68
C PHE A 146 18.30 10.14 1.31
N GLN A 147 18.17 11.46 1.32
CA GLN A 147 18.15 12.29 0.13
C GLN A 147 19.44 13.13 0.05
N PRO A 148 20.24 13.01 -1.02
CA PRO A 148 21.44 13.84 -1.19
C PRO A 148 21.09 15.31 -1.41
N ARG A 149 19.87 15.60 -1.88
CA ARG A 149 19.31 16.94 -2.12
C ARG A 149 17.79 16.89 -1.90
N PRO A 150 17.12 18.01 -1.59
CA PRO A 150 15.66 18.06 -1.62
C PRO A 150 15.11 17.55 -2.96
N ILE A 151 14.03 16.79 -2.89
CA ILE A 151 13.27 16.29 -4.03
C ILE A 151 12.26 17.35 -4.41
N ASP A 152 12.24 17.69 -5.70
CA ASP A 152 11.25 18.57 -6.30
C ASP A 152 10.27 17.72 -7.14
N ILE A 153 8.98 17.86 -6.86
CA ILE A 153 7.89 17.10 -7.50
C ILE A 153 6.70 18.01 -7.86
N GLU A 154 6.92 19.31 -8.05
CA GLU A 154 5.85 20.29 -8.26
C GLU A 154 4.91 19.89 -9.42
N ASP A 155 5.46 19.32 -10.50
CA ASP A 155 4.68 18.85 -11.67
C ASP A 155 3.89 17.54 -11.43
N GLN A 156 4.14 16.81 -10.34
CA GLN A 156 3.53 15.49 -10.08
C GLN A 156 2.51 15.50 -8.94
N LEU A 157 2.42 16.57 -8.15
CA LEU A 157 1.57 16.66 -6.97
C LEU A 157 0.09 16.39 -7.28
N GLN A 158 -0.40 16.81 -8.45
CA GLN A 158 -1.79 16.61 -8.85
C GLN A 158 -2.17 15.13 -9.02
N TYR A 159 -1.21 14.26 -9.32
CA TYR A 159 -1.45 12.83 -9.61
C TYR A 159 -1.16 11.91 -8.43
N LEU A 160 -0.76 12.47 -7.28
CA LEU A 160 -0.30 11.67 -6.15
C LEU A 160 -1.34 11.58 -5.04
N ASN A 161 -2.29 12.51 -4.93
CA ASN A 161 -3.08 12.71 -3.71
C ASN A 161 -4.26 11.73 -3.51
N ASP A 162 -4.83 11.25 -4.61
CA ASP A 162 -6.08 10.47 -4.60
C ASP A 162 -5.88 9.09 -3.98
N LEU A 163 -6.84 8.67 -3.15
CA LEU A 163 -6.76 7.39 -2.42
C LEU A 163 -6.71 6.19 -3.37
N GLY A 164 -7.46 6.21 -4.47
CA GLY A 164 -7.43 5.16 -5.50
C GLY A 164 -6.06 5.03 -6.20
N ASP A 165 -5.37 6.15 -6.41
CA ASP A 165 -4.09 6.20 -7.14
C ASP A 165 -2.87 5.79 -6.28
N ARG A 166 -3.11 5.41 -5.03
CA ARG A 166 -2.07 4.93 -4.11
C ARG A 166 -1.71 3.47 -4.32
N PHE A 167 -2.57 2.72 -5.00
CA PHE A 167 -2.27 1.36 -5.44
C PHE A 167 -1.31 1.39 -6.64
N GLY A 168 -0.47 0.36 -6.74
CA GLY A 168 0.41 0.14 -7.89
C GLY A 168 1.71 0.90 -7.77
N PHE A 169 2.01 1.42 -6.58
CA PHE A 169 3.23 2.15 -6.36
C PHE A 169 4.44 1.23 -6.23
N SER A 170 5.39 1.39 -7.13
CA SER A 170 6.73 0.88 -6.94
C SER A 170 7.59 1.92 -6.21
N ILE A 171 7.81 1.67 -4.91
CA ILE A 171 8.76 2.46 -4.10
C ILE A 171 10.18 2.37 -4.69
N ALA A 172 10.54 1.21 -5.26
CA ALA A 172 11.81 1.01 -5.94
C ALA A 172 11.94 1.93 -7.16
N ASP A 173 10.93 1.98 -8.04
CA ASP A 173 10.98 2.82 -9.25
C ASP A 173 10.98 4.31 -8.92
N PHE A 174 10.25 4.72 -7.87
CA PHE A 174 10.34 6.08 -7.37
C PHE A 174 11.78 6.42 -7.01
N PHE A 175 12.45 5.59 -6.22
CA PHE A 175 13.79 5.89 -5.73
C PHE A 175 14.90 5.73 -6.76
N PHE A 176 14.78 4.79 -7.70
CA PHE A 176 15.68 4.73 -8.84
C PHE A 176 15.66 6.03 -9.67
N ARG A 177 14.49 6.64 -9.87
CA ARG A 177 14.36 7.92 -10.60
C ARG A 177 15.07 9.09 -9.91
N TYR A 178 15.20 9.05 -8.58
CA TYR A 178 15.89 10.09 -7.79
C TYR A 178 17.30 9.68 -7.36
N ASN A 179 17.88 8.63 -7.95
CA ASN A 179 19.21 8.08 -7.60
C ASN A 179 19.34 7.70 -6.11
N LEU A 180 18.24 7.31 -5.48
CA LEU A 180 18.25 6.77 -4.12
C LEU A 180 18.32 5.25 -4.23
N THR A 181 19.43 4.66 -3.78
CA THR A 181 19.72 3.25 -4.11
C THR A 181 19.24 2.27 -3.04
N ARG A 182 19.23 2.64 -1.76
CA ARG A 182 18.76 1.78 -0.68
C ARG A 182 18.12 2.56 0.46
N PRO A 183 17.19 1.94 1.22
CA PRO A 183 16.69 2.55 2.44
C PRO A 183 17.82 2.67 3.46
N SER A 184 17.89 3.81 4.14
CA SER A 184 18.74 3.99 5.31
C SER A 184 18.16 3.28 6.52
N TYR A 185 16.84 3.35 6.68
CA TYR A 185 16.13 2.70 7.79
C TYR A 185 14.89 1.95 7.31
N GLY A 186 14.52 0.91 8.05
CA GLY A 186 13.29 0.19 7.81
C GLY A 186 12.76 -0.51 9.05
N ASN A 187 11.48 -0.83 9.04
CA ASN A 187 10.81 -1.67 10.04
C ASN A 187 9.48 -2.16 9.43
N PHE A 188 8.83 -3.15 10.01
CA PHE A 188 7.49 -3.54 9.54
C PHE A 188 6.70 -4.23 10.64
N TYR A 189 5.38 -4.25 10.48
CA TYR A 189 4.46 -5.04 11.29
C TYR A 189 3.47 -5.78 10.40
N ILE A 190 2.76 -6.72 11.02
CA ILE A 190 1.68 -7.47 10.38
C ILE A 190 0.38 -7.13 11.11
N THR A 191 -0.71 -6.93 10.38
CA THR A 191 -2.05 -6.72 10.94
C THR A 191 -3.08 -7.39 10.05
N GLU A 192 -4.24 -7.71 10.64
CA GLU A 192 -5.44 -8.07 9.90
C GLU A 192 -5.85 -6.93 8.95
N SER A 193 -6.33 -7.31 7.78
CA SER A 193 -6.84 -6.41 6.74
C SER A 193 -7.87 -7.17 5.89
N MET A 194 -8.73 -6.43 5.18
CA MET A 194 -9.49 -6.99 4.06
C MET A 194 -8.51 -7.55 3.02
N ASP A 195 -8.93 -8.57 2.27
CA ASP A 195 -8.22 -8.96 1.06
C ASP A 195 -8.08 -7.77 0.09
N ILE A 196 -7.12 -7.84 -0.82
CA ILE A 196 -6.77 -6.69 -1.65
C ILE A 196 -7.92 -6.17 -2.51
N PHE A 197 -8.79 -7.06 -3.01
CA PHE A 197 -9.82 -6.69 -3.97
C PHE A 197 -10.88 -5.86 -3.26
N ASP A 198 -11.28 -6.31 -2.08
CA ASP A 198 -12.20 -5.58 -1.23
C ASP A 198 -11.57 -4.31 -0.64
N LEU A 199 -10.27 -4.34 -0.29
CA LEU A 199 -9.56 -3.16 0.19
C LEU A 199 -9.47 -2.06 -0.90
N THR A 200 -9.18 -2.45 -2.15
CA THR A 200 -9.14 -1.52 -3.28
C THR A 200 -10.50 -0.89 -3.50
N LYS A 201 -11.55 -1.72 -3.55
CA LYS A 201 -12.94 -1.26 -3.69
C LYS A 201 -13.37 -0.35 -2.55
N TYR A 202 -12.95 -0.66 -1.31
CA TYR A 202 -13.21 0.17 -0.14
C TYR A 202 -12.62 1.57 -0.31
N TYR A 203 -11.34 1.69 -0.67
CA TYR A 203 -10.71 3.00 -0.85
C TYR A 203 -11.28 3.79 -2.03
N THR A 204 -11.58 3.13 -3.16
CA THR A 204 -12.24 3.80 -4.29
C THR A 204 -13.60 4.35 -3.88
N LYS A 205 -14.43 3.56 -3.18
CA LYS A 205 -15.72 4.01 -2.67
C LYS A 205 -15.59 5.15 -1.65
N LYS A 206 -14.62 5.04 -0.73
CA LYS A 206 -14.35 6.06 0.27
C LYS A 206 -13.98 7.39 -0.37
N GLN A 207 -13.11 7.38 -1.37
CA GLN A 207 -12.75 8.57 -2.14
C GLN A 207 -13.97 9.22 -2.82
N ILE A 208 -14.78 8.41 -3.51
CA ILE A 208 -16.02 8.89 -4.16
C ILE A 208 -16.95 9.50 -3.12
N TRP A 209 -17.18 8.81 -2.00
CA TRP A 209 -18.01 9.32 -0.91
C TRP A 209 -17.50 10.66 -0.38
N GLU A 210 -16.20 10.78 -0.09
CA GLU A 210 -15.61 12.04 0.41
C GLU A 210 -15.69 13.20 -0.60
N HIS A 211 -15.68 12.90 -1.90
CA HIS A 211 -15.79 13.89 -2.97
C HIS A 211 -17.23 14.38 -3.18
N TYR A 212 -18.21 13.45 -3.12
CA TYR A 212 -19.62 13.75 -3.41
C TYR A 212 -20.50 13.91 -2.17
N SER A 213 -19.98 13.67 -0.96
CA SER A 213 -20.71 13.93 0.28
C SER A 213 -21.00 15.43 0.39
N PRO A 214 -22.24 15.82 0.72
CA PRO A 214 -22.56 17.21 1.03
C PRO A 214 -21.70 17.68 2.21
N LYS A 215 -20.69 18.52 1.97
CA LYS A 215 -19.97 19.21 3.03
C LYS A 215 -20.84 20.37 3.48
N ASP A 216 -21.36 20.27 4.70
CA ASP A 216 -22.04 21.31 5.48
C ASP A 216 -22.99 22.25 4.70
N GLN A 217 -24.28 21.90 4.69
CA GLN A 217 -25.32 22.94 4.58
C GLN A 217 -25.13 23.92 5.75
N PRO A 218 -25.15 25.26 5.54
CA PRO A 218 -25.06 26.19 6.64
C PRO A 218 -26.19 25.92 7.63
N LYS A 219 -25.85 25.79 8.92
CA LYS A 219 -26.84 25.85 10.00
C LYS A 219 -27.66 27.12 9.80
N GLU A 220 -28.94 26.99 9.46
CA GLU A 220 -29.86 28.10 9.52
C GLU A 220 -29.86 28.64 10.95
N THR A 221 -29.23 29.79 11.12
CA THR A 221 -29.38 30.63 12.30
C THR A 221 -30.82 31.11 12.34
N ASN A 222 -31.51 30.78 13.43
CA ASN A 222 -32.74 31.41 13.87
C ASN A 222 -32.62 32.94 13.71
N SER A 223 -33.30 33.50 12.72
CA SER A 223 -33.56 34.93 12.60
C SER A 223 -35.05 35.14 12.36
N GLN A 224 -35.60 35.96 13.24
CA GLN A 224 -37.00 36.26 13.49
C GLN A 224 -37.82 36.61 12.24
N GLU A 225 -39.08 36.14 12.25
CA GLU A 225 -40.17 36.61 11.38
C GLU A 225 -40.29 38.16 11.36
N PRO A 226 -40.85 38.68 10.26
CA PRO A 226 -41.88 39.69 10.40
C PRO A 226 -43.20 39.26 9.73
N ASN A 227 -44.24 39.45 10.54
CA ASN A 227 -45.65 39.22 10.31
C ASN A 227 -46.25 40.25 9.32
N SER A 228 -47.07 39.82 8.35
CA SER A 228 -48.06 40.68 7.69
C SER A 228 -49.28 39.89 7.17
N GLN A 229 -50.27 39.78 8.05
CA GLN A 229 -51.72 40.04 7.89
C GLN A 229 -52.58 39.27 6.85
N GLU A 230 -53.62 38.64 7.43
CA GLU A 230 -54.76 37.89 6.90
C GLU A 230 -55.81 38.66 6.07
N LEU A 231 -56.72 37.84 5.47
CA LEU A 231 -58.10 38.06 4.96
C LEU A 231 -58.21 38.25 3.43
N ASN A 232 -59.07 37.57 2.66
CA ASN A 232 -60.30 36.82 2.97
C ASN A 232 -60.79 36.00 1.74
N SER A 233 -61.64 35.00 2.00
CA SER A 233 -62.84 34.56 1.24
C SER A 233 -62.79 33.72 -0.06
N GLN A 234 -63.42 32.54 0.05
CA GLN A 234 -64.58 32.02 -0.72
C GLN A 234 -64.39 30.88 -1.74
N GLU A 235 -65.16 29.81 -1.48
CA GLU A 235 -65.48 28.63 -2.31
C GLU A 235 -66.20 28.99 -3.63
N LEU A 236 -65.98 28.17 -4.69
CA LEU A 236 -66.98 27.29 -5.32
C LEU A 236 -66.53 26.72 -6.68
N ASN A 237 -66.76 25.40 -6.86
CA ASN A 237 -67.10 24.62 -8.08
C ASN A 237 -66.12 24.63 -9.30
N SER A 238 -65.90 23.56 -10.08
CA SER A 238 -66.80 22.46 -10.48
C SER A 238 -66.02 21.35 -11.24
N GLN A 239 -66.48 20.10 -11.06
CA GLN A 239 -66.65 19.01 -12.06
C GLN A 239 -65.45 18.30 -12.73
N GLU A 240 -65.39 16.98 -12.49
CA GLU A 240 -64.80 15.93 -13.34
C GLU A 240 -65.45 15.87 -14.73
N PRO A 241 -64.75 15.25 -15.70
CA PRO A 241 -65.43 14.36 -16.62
C PRO A 241 -64.86 12.93 -16.57
N ASN A 242 -65.82 12.01 -16.61
CA ASN A 242 -65.71 10.56 -16.72
C ASN A 242 -65.87 10.15 -18.20
N SER A 243 -65.20 9.07 -18.64
CA SER A 243 -65.47 8.20 -19.83
C SER A 243 -64.14 7.64 -20.37
N GLN A 244 -63.98 6.43 -20.91
CA GLN A 244 -64.76 5.20 -21.06
C GLN A 244 -63.75 4.11 -21.47
N GLU A 245 -63.99 2.85 -21.10
CA GLU A 245 -63.22 1.68 -21.58
C GLU A 245 -63.25 1.54 -23.11
N SER A 246 -62.14 1.04 -23.68
CA SER A 246 -62.10 0.49 -25.03
C SER A 246 -61.24 -0.78 -25.05
N ASN A 247 -61.90 -1.91 -25.29
CA ASN A 247 -61.34 -3.23 -25.56
C ASN A 247 -61.06 -3.35 -27.07
N SER A 248 -59.83 -3.65 -27.50
CA SER A 248 -59.56 -4.37 -28.76
C SER A 248 -58.08 -4.75 -28.99
N GLN A 249 -57.87 -6.08 -28.96
CA GLN A 249 -56.95 -6.95 -29.74
C GLN A 249 -55.43 -6.72 -29.83
N GLU A 250 -54.71 -7.79 -29.49
CA GLU A 250 -53.27 -8.04 -29.75
C GLU A 250 -52.91 -7.99 -31.24
N PRO A 251 -51.71 -7.50 -31.59
CA PRO A 251 -51.00 -7.93 -32.78
C PRO A 251 -49.91 -8.95 -32.41
N ASN A 252 -50.05 -10.12 -33.00
CA ASN A 252 -49.05 -11.17 -33.11
C ASN A 252 -47.93 -10.70 -34.06
N SER A 253 -46.66 -10.71 -33.63
CA SER A 253 -45.53 -10.54 -34.55
C SER A 253 -44.30 -11.30 -34.08
N GLN A 254 -43.81 -12.11 -35.00
CA GLN A 254 -42.80 -13.16 -34.92
C GLN A 254 -41.40 -12.68 -34.51
N GLU A 255 -40.64 -13.58 -33.88
CA GLU A 255 -39.18 -13.50 -33.69
C GLU A 255 -38.43 -13.30 -35.02
N PRO A 256 -37.42 -12.43 -35.07
CA PRO A 256 -36.48 -12.41 -36.18
C PRO A 256 -35.38 -13.46 -35.96
N ASN A 257 -35.30 -14.42 -36.89
CA ASN A 257 -34.16 -15.32 -37.07
C ASN A 257 -32.86 -14.51 -37.30
N SER A 258 -31.90 -14.59 -36.38
CA SER A 258 -30.53 -14.16 -36.63
C SER A 258 -29.75 -15.31 -37.27
N GLN A 259 -29.50 -15.23 -38.58
CA GLN A 259 -28.49 -16.02 -39.26
C GLN A 259 -27.09 -15.51 -38.89
N GLU A 260 -26.19 -16.42 -38.53
CA GLU A 260 -24.76 -16.15 -38.39
C GLU A 260 -24.15 -15.64 -39.72
N PRO A 261 -23.32 -14.59 -39.71
CA PRO A 261 -22.53 -14.25 -40.88
C PRO A 261 -21.29 -15.15 -40.95
N ASN A 262 -21.20 -15.89 -42.04
CA ASN A 262 -20.04 -16.68 -42.45
C ASN A 262 -18.88 -15.71 -42.79
N SER A 263 -17.89 -15.56 -41.91
CA SER A 263 -16.69 -14.78 -42.21
C SER A 263 -15.67 -15.64 -42.95
N GLN A 264 -15.39 -15.27 -44.20
CA GLN A 264 -14.32 -15.83 -45.01
C GLN A 264 -12.95 -15.59 -44.37
N GLU A 265 -12.15 -16.64 -44.22
CA GLU A 265 -10.72 -16.56 -43.93
C GLU A 265 -10.02 -15.73 -45.02
N SER A 266 -9.41 -14.62 -44.62
CA SER A 266 -8.50 -13.87 -45.44
C SER A 266 -7.11 -14.52 -45.35
N ASN A 267 -6.69 -15.20 -46.42
CA ASN A 267 -5.31 -15.64 -46.62
C ASN A 267 -4.39 -14.40 -46.59
N SER A 268 -3.66 -14.23 -45.50
CA SER A 268 -2.52 -13.32 -45.42
C SER A 268 -1.24 -14.14 -45.47
N GLN A 269 -0.47 -13.94 -46.53
CA GLN A 269 0.86 -14.51 -46.69
C GLN A 269 1.82 -13.92 -45.65
N GLU A 270 2.57 -14.77 -44.96
CA GLU A 270 3.72 -14.38 -44.16
C GLU A 270 4.77 -13.67 -45.02
N PRO A 271 5.32 -12.52 -44.59
CA PRO A 271 6.55 -12.01 -45.16
C PRO A 271 7.74 -12.79 -44.56
N ASN A 272 8.45 -13.50 -45.44
CA ASN A 272 9.76 -14.10 -45.21
C ASN A 272 10.71 -13.04 -44.60
N SER A 273 11.06 -13.20 -43.32
CA SER A 273 12.15 -12.45 -42.70
C SER A 273 13.37 -13.36 -42.60
N GLN A 274 14.39 -13.04 -43.41
CA GLN A 274 15.71 -13.66 -43.31
C GLN A 274 16.40 -13.14 -42.05
N GLU A 275 16.82 -14.04 -41.17
CA GLU A 275 17.75 -13.72 -40.09
C GLU A 275 19.09 -13.23 -40.67
N PRO A 276 19.65 -12.11 -40.19
CA PRO A 276 21.04 -11.79 -40.45
C PRO A 276 21.94 -12.65 -39.55
N ASN A 277 22.74 -13.48 -40.20
CA ASN A 277 23.91 -14.18 -39.64
C ASN A 277 24.76 -13.21 -38.81
N SER A 278 24.83 -13.41 -37.50
CA SER A 278 25.84 -12.77 -36.65
C SER A 278 26.88 -13.83 -36.27
N GLN A 279 28.07 -13.68 -36.85
CA GLN A 279 29.25 -14.45 -36.49
C GLN A 279 29.76 -14.01 -35.12
N GLU A 280 29.88 -14.94 -34.18
CA GLU A 280 30.68 -14.76 -32.98
C GLU A 280 32.17 -14.61 -33.36
N PRO A 281 32.91 -13.61 -32.86
CA PRO A 281 34.35 -13.68 -32.86
C PRO A 281 34.82 -14.53 -31.67
N SER A 282 35.34 -15.71 -31.99
CA SER A 282 36.25 -16.47 -31.15
C SER A 282 37.47 -15.61 -30.78
N THR A 283 37.74 -15.46 -29.48
CA THR A 283 39.09 -15.16 -28.99
C THR A 283 39.43 -16.14 -27.87
N GLN A 284 40.42 -16.98 -28.16
CA GLN A 284 41.10 -17.86 -27.21
C GLN A 284 42.25 -17.12 -26.52
N ASP A 285 42.30 -17.31 -25.18
CA ASP A 285 43.46 -17.50 -24.28
C ASP A 285 44.41 -16.32 -23.91
N PRO A 286 45.18 -16.38 -22.79
CA PRO A 286 45.24 -17.42 -21.74
C PRO A 286 45.30 -16.95 -20.25
N ASN A 287 44.92 -17.87 -19.37
CA ASN A 287 45.55 -18.27 -18.09
C ASN A 287 46.31 -17.23 -17.24
N TYR A 288 45.79 -16.90 -16.04
CA TYR A 288 46.61 -16.53 -14.88
C TYR A 288 46.07 -17.19 -13.60
N GLN A 289 46.86 -18.16 -13.12
CA GLN A 289 46.87 -18.69 -11.75
C GLN A 289 47.74 -17.79 -10.86
N GLU A 290 47.25 -17.41 -9.68
CA GLU A 290 47.98 -17.36 -8.39
C GLU A 290 46.98 -16.95 -7.28
N LYS A 291 46.57 -17.85 -6.37
CA LYS A 291 47.27 -18.28 -5.14
C LYS A 291 47.12 -17.29 -3.97
N TYR A 292 46.10 -17.52 -3.13
CA TYR A 292 46.19 -17.21 -1.70
C TYR A 292 45.47 -18.29 -0.88
N SER A 293 46.27 -19.13 -0.25
CA SER A 293 45.92 -20.01 0.85
C SER A 293 46.98 -19.78 1.92
N TYR A 294 46.60 -19.27 3.10
CA TYR A 294 47.19 -19.53 4.43
C TYR A 294 46.18 -18.99 5.46
N GLU A 295 45.43 -19.89 6.10
CA GLU A 295 45.65 -20.34 7.49
C GLU A 295 45.04 -19.38 8.54
N LEU A 296 43.77 -19.61 8.85
CA LEU A 296 43.20 -19.25 10.14
C LEU A 296 43.29 -20.49 11.05
N SER A 297 44.35 -20.49 11.85
CA SER A 297 44.47 -21.02 13.21
C SER A 297 43.62 -22.25 13.57
N SER A 298 44.29 -23.39 13.58
CA SER A 298 44.05 -24.46 14.55
C SER A 298 44.22 -23.93 15.98
N SER A 299 43.23 -24.14 16.85
CA SER A 299 43.37 -24.65 18.22
C SER A 299 42.14 -24.29 19.08
N MET A 300 41.21 -25.22 19.19
CA MET A 300 40.41 -25.39 20.42
C MET A 300 40.13 -26.88 20.57
N GLU A 301 41.09 -27.57 21.18
CA GLU A 301 40.81 -28.78 21.95
C GLU A 301 39.99 -28.38 23.19
N PHE A 302 38.86 -29.04 23.41
CA PHE A 302 38.36 -29.28 24.76
C PHE A 302 37.96 -30.75 24.84
N GLN A 303 38.80 -31.51 25.56
CA GLN A 303 38.41 -32.73 26.23
C GLN A 303 37.46 -32.37 27.37
N TYR A 304 36.28 -32.99 27.41
CA TYR A 304 35.77 -33.84 28.50
C TYR A 304 34.47 -34.51 28.06
#